data_AF-A0A2U9P4G5-F1
#
_entry.id   AF-A0A2U9P4G5-F1
#
_cell.length_a   1.000
_cell.length_b   1.000
_cell.length_c   1.000
_cell.angle_alpha   90.00
_cell.angle_beta   90.00
_cell.angle_gamma   90.00
#
_symmetry.space_group_name_H-M   'P 1'
#
loop_
_entity.id
_entity.type
_entity.pdbx_description
1 polymer ?
#
loop_
_entity_poly.entity_id
_entity_poly.type
_entity_poly.pdbx_seq_one_letter_code
_entity_poly.pdbx_strand_id
1 'polypeptide(L)'
;MRNPRSHPRRTAAFVLCAAAALTAALPAPAGASDAARSRELWGSVTIVPGREGVLEVTGYAGSAPGAGSRLTLTAPGTARVTAVPLADTGYRGAVAADRASATYTFAGAAPEVRPWQGRTFPFVLSVPASAVPGTRLPGCALRLTDARGTALDEGTCTVTVGLPEPTLHTPLSGVPGGSRPQTAGTAYPGAQVSVRDQDENEVCSTTAGADGTWSCLPSVDLPAGPVRLQATATLNGVTAASEQVHITVR
;
A
#
# COMPACT_ATOMS: atom_id res chain seq x y z
N MET A 1 -11.03 100.98 5.65
CA MET A 1 -10.76 101.47 4.28
C MET A 1 -9.31 101.15 3.88
N ARG A 2 -9.11 100.05 3.14
CA ARG A 2 -8.08 99.78 2.11
C ARG A 2 -8.10 98.27 1.81
N ASN A 3 -8.47 97.93 0.59
CA ASN A 3 -8.14 96.65 -0.08
C ASN A 3 -6.66 96.75 -0.57
N PRO A 4 -5.96 95.76 -1.19
CA PRO A 4 -6.47 94.55 -1.85
C PRO A 4 -5.57 93.27 -1.92
N ARG A 5 -6.16 92.20 -2.50
CA ARG A 5 -5.62 91.22 -3.48
C ARG A 5 -4.33 90.42 -3.19
N SER A 6 -4.45 89.08 -3.27
CA SER A 6 -4.00 88.20 -4.38
C SER A 6 -3.47 86.82 -3.93
N HIS A 7 -4.01 85.75 -4.55
CA HIS A 7 -3.46 84.38 -4.62
C HIS A 7 -2.13 84.37 -5.45
N PRO A 8 -1.28 83.30 -5.53
CA PRO A 8 -1.65 81.85 -5.50
C PRO A 8 -0.57 80.78 -5.09
N ARG A 9 -1.05 79.52 -4.94
CA ARG A 9 -0.53 78.21 -5.45
C ARG A 9 0.78 77.55 -4.93
N ARG A 10 0.65 76.19 -4.87
CA ARG A 10 1.67 75.10 -4.90
C ARG A 10 2.31 74.75 -3.54
N THR A 11 2.47 73.50 -3.08
CA THR A 11 2.29 72.15 -3.66
C THR A 11 2.24 71.13 -2.50
N ALA A 12 1.60 69.98 -2.73
CA ALA A 12 1.41 68.89 -1.79
C ALA A 12 2.69 68.09 -1.45
N ALA A 13 2.71 67.51 -0.24
CA ALA A 13 3.36 66.23 0.05
C ALA A 13 2.69 65.60 1.29
N PHE A 14 1.75 64.69 1.04
CA PHE A 14 1.20 63.78 2.07
C PHE A 14 2.12 62.56 2.14
N VAL A 15 2.71 62.31 3.30
CA VAL A 15 3.40 61.06 3.62
C VAL A 15 2.37 60.09 4.20
N LEU A 16 2.05 59.02 3.46
CA LEU A 16 1.32 57.86 3.97
C LEU A 16 2.28 56.99 4.79
N CYS A 17 2.01 56.82 6.08
CA CYS A 17 2.54 55.70 6.86
C CYS A 17 1.53 54.54 6.80
N ALA A 18 1.87 53.48 6.07
CA ALA A 18 1.13 52.22 6.09
C ALA A 18 1.57 51.39 7.30
N ALA A 19 0.64 51.08 8.20
CA ALA A 19 0.84 50.20 9.34
C ALA A 19 0.78 48.73 8.88
N ALA A 20 1.86 47.98 9.11
CA ALA A 20 1.91 46.55 8.90
C ALA A 20 1.22 45.80 10.06
N ALA A 21 0.14 45.09 9.76
CA ALA A 21 -0.50 44.16 10.70
C ALA A 21 0.22 42.80 10.65
N LEU A 22 0.93 42.44 11.72
CA LEU A 22 1.45 41.09 11.93
C LEU A 22 0.30 40.17 12.37
N THR A 23 -0.19 39.34 11.46
CA THR A 23 -1.03 38.18 11.80
C THR A 23 -0.14 37.04 12.30
N ALA A 24 -0.11 36.83 13.62
CA ALA A 24 0.47 35.63 14.20
C ALA A 24 -0.43 34.43 13.85
N ALA A 25 -0.02 33.64 12.85
CA ALA A 25 -0.63 32.35 12.55
C ALA A 25 -0.26 31.37 13.67
N LEU A 26 -1.23 31.01 14.51
CA LEU A 26 -1.11 29.86 15.41
C LEU A 26 -0.98 28.58 14.56
N PRO A 27 0.01 27.71 14.81
CA PRO A 27 0.08 26.42 14.12
C PRO A 27 -1.13 25.57 14.55
N ALA A 28 -1.88 25.07 13.56
CA ALA A 28 -2.93 24.09 13.78
C ALA A 28 -2.33 22.82 14.41
N PRO A 29 -3.04 22.11 15.31
CA PRO A 29 -2.54 20.86 15.86
C PRO A 29 -2.65 19.77 14.79
N ALA A 30 -1.62 19.64 13.95
CA ALA A 30 -1.37 18.42 13.21
C ALA A 30 -0.84 17.39 14.20
N GLY A 31 -1.69 16.45 14.65
CA GLY A 31 -1.19 15.38 15.52
C GLY A 31 -2.22 14.54 16.27
N ALA A 32 -3.50 14.92 16.31
CA ALA A 32 -4.50 14.08 16.98
C ALA A 32 -4.85 12.81 16.18
N SER A 33 -4.88 12.88 14.84
CA SER A 33 -5.28 11.75 13.97
C SER A 33 -4.20 10.68 13.81
N ASP A 34 -2.93 11.05 13.70
CA ASP A 34 -1.83 10.08 13.59
C ASP A 34 -1.43 9.49 14.95
N ALA A 35 -1.56 10.26 16.04
CA ALA A 35 -1.36 9.72 17.39
C ALA A 35 -2.54 8.83 17.85
N ALA A 36 -3.77 9.06 17.38
CA ALA A 36 -4.91 8.18 17.67
C ALA A 36 -4.78 6.82 16.95
N ARG A 37 -4.29 6.80 15.70
CA ARG A 37 -3.94 5.57 14.98
C ARG A 37 -2.86 4.73 15.67
N SER A 38 -2.04 5.34 16.51
CA SER A 38 -0.94 4.65 17.21
C SER A 38 -1.40 3.71 18.34
N ARG A 39 -2.70 3.66 18.65
CA ARG A 39 -3.26 2.91 19.79
C ARG A 39 -4.29 1.86 19.41
N GLU A 40 -4.64 1.74 18.14
CA GLU A 40 -5.70 0.86 17.64
C GLU A 40 -5.05 -0.35 16.99
N LEU A 41 -5.64 -1.54 17.14
CA LEU A 41 -5.18 -2.72 16.41
C LEU A 41 -5.26 -2.47 14.90
N TRP A 42 -4.19 -2.77 14.18
CA TRP A 42 -4.19 -2.61 12.73
C TRP A 42 -3.28 -3.62 12.03
N GLY A 43 -3.52 -3.78 10.73
CA GLY A 43 -2.67 -4.54 9.83
C GLY A 43 -3.03 -4.27 8.37
N SER A 44 -2.07 -4.46 7.47
CA SER A 44 -2.31 -4.38 6.03
C SER A 44 -1.57 -5.49 5.28
N VAL A 45 -2.18 -5.97 4.20
CA VAL A 45 -1.57 -6.96 3.32
C VAL A 45 -2.12 -6.82 1.90
N THR A 46 -1.27 -7.06 0.91
CA THR A 46 -1.66 -7.21 -0.49
C THR A 46 -1.50 -8.66 -0.89
N ILE A 47 -2.55 -9.30 -1.42
CA ILE A 47 -2.57 -10.74 -1.74
C ILE A 47 -3.04 -10.92 -3.18
N VAL A 48 -2.21 -11.59 -3.98
CA VAL A 48 -2.53 -11.91 -5.38
C VAL A 48 -3.72 -12.89 -5.46
N PRO A 49 -4.62 -12.77 -6.46
CA PRO A 49 -5.71 -13.72 -6.66
C PRO A 49 -5.22 -15.18 -6.66
N GLY A 50 -5.92 -16.04 -5.90
CA GLY A 50 -5.61 -17.48 -5.83
C GLY A 50 -4.32 -17.79 -5.07
N ARG A 51 -3.87 -16.88 -4.20
CA ARG A 51 -2.71 -17.06 -3.32
C ARG A 51 -3.08 -16.79 -1.87
N GLU A 52 -2.16 -17.18 -1.00
CA GLU A 52 -2.17 -16.82 0.40
C GLU A 52 -1.21 -15.66 0.66
N GLY A 53 -1.49 -14.89 1.71
CA GLY A 53 -0.60 -13.86 2.22
C GLY A 53 -0.75 -13.71 3.73
N VAL A 54 0.29 -13.18 4.38
CA VAL A 54 0.33 -13.02 5.83
C VAL A 54 -0.08 -11.59 6.19
N LEU A 55 -1.18 -11.47 6.91
CA LEU A 55 -1.58 -10.22 7.57
C LEU A 55 -0.92 -10.16 8.95
N GLU A 56 -0.01 -9.22 9.13
CA GLU A 56 0.61 -8.94 10.42
C GLU A 56 -0.24 -7.93 11.20
N VAL A 57 -0.78 -8.37 12.33
CA VAL A 57 -1.59 -7.52 13.23
C VAL A 57 -0.75 -7.04 14.40
N THR A 58 -0.77 -5.73 14.66
CA THR A 58 0.01 -5.06 15.71
C THR A 58 -0.81 -3.88 16.27
N GLY A 59 -0.26 -3.13 17.24
CA GLY A 59 -0.79 -1.82 17.63
C GLY A 59 -1.43 -1.76 19.02
N TYR A 60 -1.61 -2.90 19.70
CA TYR A 60 -2.18 -2.88 21.05
C TYR A 60 -1.22 -2.22 22.05
N ALA A 61 -1.66 -1.11 22.63
CA ALA A 61 -0.92 -0.36 23.66
C ALA A 61 -1.65 -0.31 25.02
N GLY A 62 -2.86 -0.86 25.12
CA GLY A 62 -3.66 -0.93 26.35
C GLY A 62 -3.04 -1.86 27.39
N SER A 63 -3.58 -1.90 28.61
CA SER A 63 -3.02 -2.72 29.70
C SER A 63 -3.02 -4.22 29.36
N ALA A 64 -1.89 -4.90 29.61
CA ALA A 64 -1.72 -6.33 29.38
C ALA A 64 -2.86 -7.17 30.02
N PRO A 65 -3.83 -7.70 29.25
CA PRO A 65 -4.86 -8.56 29.81
C PRO A 65 -4.33 -9.92 30.20
N GLY A 66 -4.94 -10.54 31.21
CA GLY A 66 -4.52 -11.85 31.72
C GLY A 66 -4.79 -13.02 30.78
N ALA A 67 -4.48 -14.22 31.27
CA ALA A 67 -4.76 -15.48 30.59
C ALA A 67 -6.24 -15.59 30.18
N GLY A 68 -6.49 -16.19 29.02
CA GLY A 68 -7.82 -16.31 28.42
C GLY A 68 -8.25 -15.11 27.57
N SER A 69 -7.48 -14.01 27.54
CA SER A 69 -7.68 -12.93 26.57
C SER A 69 -7.51 -13.42 25.13
N ARG A 70 -8.21 -12.77 24.19
CA ARG A 70 -8.32 -13.24 22.80
C ARG A 70 -8.24 -12.11 21.79
N LEU A 71 -7.34 -12.23 20.82
CA LEU A 71 -7.31 -11.40 19.62
C LEU A 71 -7.99 -12.17 18.48
N THR A 72 -9.06 -11.61 17.94
CA THR A 72 -9.83 -12.19 16.84
C THR A 72 -9.72 -11.32 15.60
N LEU A 73 -9.40 -11.96 14.48
CA LEU A 73 -9.52 -11.41 13.13
C LEU A 73 -10.81 -11.90 12.49
N THR A 74 -11.59 -10.98 11.93
CA THR A 74 -12.65 -11.28 10.97
C THR A 74 -12.14 -11.01 9.56
N ALA A 75 -12.13 -12.04 8.71
CA ALA A 75 -11.65 -11.93 7.34
C ALA A 75 -12.58 -11.06 6.47
N PRO A 76 -12.05 -10.20 5.60
CA PRO A 76 -12.86 -9.32 4.77
C PRO A 76 -13.43 -10.01 3.54
N GLY A 77 -14.68 -9.66 3.19
CA GLY A 77 -15.34 -10.06 1.95
C GLY A 77 -15.19 -11.55 1.62
N THR A 78 -14.51 -11.82 0.50
CA THR A 78 -14.31 -13.18 -0.01
C THR A 78 -13.02 -13.85 0.46
N ALA A 79 -12.17 -13.15 1.24
CA ALA A 79 -10.97 -13.75 1.81
C ALA A 79 -11.32 -14.77 2.91
N ARG A 80 -10.43 -15.73 3.13
CA ARG A 80 -10.59 -16.78 4.14
C ARG A 80 -9.33 -16.93 4.95
N VAL A 81 -9.45 -17.10 6.27
CA VAL A 81 -8.30 -17.43 7.12
C VAL A 81 -7.94 -18.90 6.93
N THR A 82 -6.68 -19.18 6.68
CA THR A 82 -6.19 -20.55 6.44
C THR A 82 -5.23 -21.02 7.53
N ALA A 83 -4.52 -20.11 8.20
CA ALA A 83 -3.64 -20.45 9.31
C ALA A 83 -3.40 -19.30 10.29
N VAL A 84 -2.88 -19.66 11.46
CA VAL A 84 -2.48 -18.78 12.56
C VAL A 84 -1.09 -19.23 13.06
N PRO A 85 -0.01 -18.85 12.35
CA PRO A 85 1.29 -19.51 12.46
C PRO A 85 2.18 -19.00 13.61
N LEU A 86 1.65 -18.23 14.57
CA LEU A 86 2.47 -17.73 15.68
C LEU A 86 3.08 -18.90 16.47
N ALA A 87 4.40 -19.02 16.39
CA ALA A 87 5.18 -20.03 17.11
C ALA A 87 5.59 -19.55 18.51
N ASP A 88 4.61 -19.29 19.37
CA ASP A 88 4.84 -18.88 20.77
C ASP A 88 3.97 -19.74 21.70
N THR A 89 4.61 -20.45 22.64
CA THR A 89 3.95 -21.35 23.58
C THR A 89 2.99 -20.65 24.54
N GLY A 90 3.12 -19.32 24.71
CA GLY A 90 2.20 -18.50 25.46
C GLY A 90 0.86 -18.28 24.77
N TYR A 91 0.72 -18.65 23.48
CA TYR A 91 -0.47 -18.41 22.68
C TYR A 91 -0.99 -19.68 22.01
N ARG A 92 -2.31 -19.77 21.88
CA ARG A 92 -2.98 -20.82 21.10
C ARG A 92 -3.79 -20.17 19.98
N GLY A 93 -3.43 -20.48 18.74
CA GLY A 93 -4.19 -20.07 17.56
C GLY A 93 -5.29 -21.08 17.22
N ALA A 94 -6.44 -20.59 16.75
CA ALA A 94 -7.50 -21.40 16.15
C ALA A 94 -8.12 -20.68 14.96
N VAL A 95 -8.40 -21.41 13.88
CA VAL A 95 -9.17 -20.93 12.72
C VAL A 95 -10.61 -21.45 12.85
N ALA A 96 -11.59 -20.58 12.64
CA ALA A 96 -13.00 -20.99 12.65
C ALA A 96 -13.29 -21.98 11.51
N ALA A 97 -14.25 -22.89 11.71
CA ALA A 97 -14.57 -23.94 10.74
C ALA A 97 -15.01 -23.39 9.37
N ASP A 98 -15.68 -22.24 9.36
CA ASP A 98 -16.10 -21.51 8.16
C ASP A 98 -14.97 -20.69 7.51
N ARG A 99 -13.81 -20.61 8.17
CA ARG A 99 -12.65 -19.79 7.80
C ARG A 99 -12.94 -18.29 7.66
N ALA A 100 -14.06 -17.81 8.21
CA ALA A 100 -14.40 -16.39 8.21
C ALA A 100 -13.68 -15.63 9.32
N SER A 101 -13.14 -16.33 10.32
CA SER A 101 -12.38 -15.73 11.41
C SER A 101 -11.29 -16.66 11.93
N ALA A 102 -10.37 -16.07 12.69
CA ALA A 102 -9.41 -16.81 13.49
C ALA A 102 -9.05 -16.03 14.74
N THR A 103 -8.57 -16.75 15.75
CA THR A 103 -8.33 -16.21 17.08
C THR A 103 -7.00 -16.69 17.62
N TYR A 104 -6.23 -15.79 18.21
CA TYR A 104 -5.18 -16.11 19.16
C TYR A 104 -5.74 -16.00 20.58
N THR A 105 -5.47 -16.98 21.44
CA THR A 105 -5.80 -16.95 22.87
C THR A 105 -4.52 -16.99 23.70
N PHE A 106 -4.35 -16.06 24.63
CA PHE A 106 -3.21 -16.10 25.56
C PHE A 106 -3.42 -17.16 26.63
N ALA A 107 -2.52 -18.14 26.72
CA ALA A 107 -2.61 -19.28 27.63
C ALA A 107 -2.02 -19.02 29.03
N GLY A 108 -1.35 -17.89 29.24
CA GLY A 108 -0.85 -17.49 30.57
C GLY A 108 0.57 -17.96 30.93
N ALA A 109 1.32 -18.52 29.99
CA ALA A 109 2.69 -18.99 30.25
C ALA A 109 3.75 -17.89 29.99
N ALA A 110 3.96 -17.03 30.99
CA ALA A 110 5.25 -16.46 31.45
C ALA A 110 5.01 -15.16 32.25
N PRO A 111 5.45 -15.05 33.51
CA PRO A 111 5.19 -13.90 34.39
C PRO A 111 5.91 -12.60 33.99
N GLU A 112 6.78 -12.61 32.97
CA GLU A 112 7.62 -11.47 32.57
C GLU A 112 7.21 -10.82 31.24
N VAL A 113 6.28 -11.42 30.50
CA VAL A 113 5.85 -10.90 29.19
C VAL A 113 4.61 -10.03 29.40
N ARG A 114 4.61 -8.79 28.90
CA ARG A 114 3.37 -8.02 28.72
C ARG A 114 2.60 -8.64 27.54
N PRO A 115 1.53 -9.42 27.76
CA PRO A 115 0.81 -10.05 26.66
C PRO A 115 0.28 -8.99 25.68
N TRP A 116 0.34 -9.32 24.39
CA TRP A 116 -0.18 -8.55 23.25
C TRP A 116 0.60 -7.28 22.88
N GLN A 117 1.16 -6.57 23.86
CA GLN A 117 1.84 -5.30 23.63
C GLN A 117 3.20 -5.47 22.93
N GLY A 118 3.48 -4.60 21.95
CA GLY A 118 4.76 -4.60 21.22
C GLY A 118 5.02 -5.89 20.46
N ARG A 119 3.97 -6.65 20.13
CA ARG A 119 4.02 -7.95 19.45
C ARG A 119 3.23 -7.89 18.14
N THR A 120 3.65 -8.76 17.23
CA THR A 120 3.00 -8.96 15.94
C THR A 120 2.32 -10.34 15.91
N PHE A 121 1.08 -10.37 15.47
CA PHE A 121 0.25 -11.57 15.36
C PHE A 121 -0.04 -11.85 13.88
N PRO A 122 0.62 -12.85 13.27
CA PRO A 122 0.41 -13.16 11.86
C PRO A 122 -0.90 -13.92 11.64
N PHE A 123 -1.66 -13.60 10.62
CA PHE A 123 -2.80 -14.39 10.14
C PHE A 123 -2.59 -14.71 8.67
N VAL A 124 -2.72 -15.98 8.28
CA VAL A 124 -2.64 -16.34 6.85
C VAL A 124 -4.03 -16.25 6.25
N LEU A 125 -4.17 -15.41 5.22
CA LEU A 125 -5.39 -15.21 4.47
C LEU A 125 -5.22 -15.73 3.05
N SER A 126 -6.22 -16.42 2.52
CA SER A 126 -6.34 -16.72 1.09
C SER A 126 -7.31 -15.76 0.43
N VAL A 127 -6.98 -15.34 -0.80
CA VAL A 127 -7.86 -14.57 -1.69
C VAL A 127 -8.26 -15.45 -2.87
N PRO A 128 -9.55 -15.52 -3.26
CA PRO A 128 -9.98 -16.39 -4.35
C PRO A 128 -9.36 -15.97 -5.70
N ALA A 129 -9.18 -16.93 -6.61
CA ALA A 129 -8.62 -16.67 -7.94
C ALA A 129 -9.49 -15.75 -8.81
N SER A 130 -10.80 -15.65 -8.51
CA SER A 130 -11.73 -14.74 -9.16
C SER A 130 -11.70 -13.31 -8.63
N ALA A 131 -10.87 -13.03 -7.62
CA ALA A 131 -10.75 -11.68 -7.07
C ALA A 131 -10.12 -10.73 -8.10
N VAL A 132 -10.67 -9.53 -8.21
CA VAL A 132 -10.21 -8.52 -9.17
C VAL A 132 -9.04 -7.74 -8.56
N PRO A 133 -7.87 -7.67 -9.22
CA PRO A 133 -6.74 -6.85 -8.77
C PRO A 133 -7.12 -5.39 -8.50
N GLY A 134 -6.49 -4.80 -7.48
CA GLY A 134 -6.75 -3.45 -6.99
C GLY A 134 -7.97 -3.32 -6.07
N THR A 135 -8.78 -4.38 -5.92
CA THR A 135 -9.94 -4.34 -5.02
C THR A 135 -9.50 -4.31 -3.57
N ARG A 136 -9.99 -3.33 -2.80
CA ARG A 136 -9.91 -3.32 -1.33
C ARG A 136 -11.08 -4.10 -0.74
N LEU A 137 -10.81 -5.22 -0.07
CA LEU A 137 -11.86 -6.08 0.48
C LEU A 137 -12.49 -5.43 1.73
N PRO A 138 -13.84 -5.32 1.81
CA PRO A 138 -14.52 -4.66 2.92
C PRO A 138 -14.70 -5.59 4.12
N GLY A 139 -14.89 -5.00 5.31
CA GLY A 139 -15.32 -5.73 6.52
C GLY A 139 -14.19 -6.42 7.31
N CYS A 140 -12.93 -6.04 7.08
CA CYS A 140 -11.81 -6.54 7.87
C CYS A 140 -11.86 -5.91 9.26
N ALA A 141 -11.99 -6.72 10.30
CA ALA A 141 -12.11 -6.24 11.68
C ALA A 141 -11.19 -7.01 12.61
N LEU A 142 -10.68 -6.29 13.60
CA LEU A 142 -9.82 -6.80 14.67
C LEU A 142 -10.50 -6.51 16.00
N ARG A 143 -10.49 -7.49 16.90
CA ARG A 143 -11.07 -7.32 18.23
C ARG A 143 -10.24 -8.05 19.28
N LEU A 144 -9.81 -7.33 20.30
CA LEU A 144 -9.18 -7.90 21.48
C LEU A 144 -10.17 -7.91 22.64
N THR A 145 -10.30 -9.05 23.31
CA THR A 145 -11.17 -9.20 24.48
C THR A 145 -10.43 -9.73 25.69
N ASP A 146 -10.97 -9.44 26.87
CA ASP A 146 -10.60 -10.14 28.09
C ASP A 146 -11.13 -11.60 28.10
N ALA A 147 -10.85 -12.34 29.17
CA ALA A 147 -11.31 -13.71 29.35
C ALA A 147 -12.85 -13.85 29.49
N ARG A 148 -13.55 -12.75 29.79
CA ARG A 148 -15.02 -12.69 29.91
C ARG A 148 -15.69 -12.29 28.59
N GLY A 149 -14.92 -11.94 27.56
CA GLY A 149 -15.42 -11.48 26.26
C GLY A 149 -15.65 -9.97 26.18
N THR A 150 -15.32 -9.21 27.23
CA THR A 150 -15.39 -7.76 27.24
C THR A 150 -14.37 -7.21 26.25
N ALA A 151 -14.79 -6.31 25.35
CA ALA A 151 -13.88 -5.65 24.42
C ALA A 151 -12.85 -4.83 25.21
N LEU A 152 -11.58 -5.01 24.88
CA LEU A 152 -10.47 -4.23 25.40
C LEU A 152 -9.94 -3.26 24.35
N ASP A 153 -9.98 -3.67 23.08
CA ASP A 153 -9.61 -2.87 21.93
C ASP A 153 -10.28 -3.41 20.67
N GLU A 154 -10.49 -2.54 19.71
CA GLU A 154 -11.03 -2.85 18.39
C GLU A 154 -10.16 -2.20 17.34
N GLY A 155 -10.23 -2.68 16.11
CA GLY A 155 -9.38 -2.18 15.06
C GLY A 155 -9.79 -2.64 13.69
N THR A 156 -9.07 -2.16 12.68
CA THR A 156 -9.35 -2.49 11.30
C THR A 156 -8.10 -2.98 10.60
N CYS A 157 -8.31 -3.80 9.58
CA CYS A 157 -7.25 -4.23 8.69
C CYS A 157 -7.57 -3.87 7.24
N THR A 158 -6.53 -3.82 6.41
CA THR A 158 -6.67 -3.59 4.97
C THR A 158 -6.14 -4.78 4.22
N VAL A 159 -7.02 -5.45 3.47
CA VAL A 159 -6.64 -6.50 2.51
C VAL A 159 -6.91 -5.99 1.12
N THR A 160 -5.86 -5.82 0.33
CA THR A 160 -5.94 -5.40 -1.07
C THR A 160 -5.61 -6.58 -1.97
N VAL A 161 -6.38 -6.76 -3.04
CA VAL A 161 -6.08 -7.78 -4.04
C VAL A 161 -4.92 -7.29 -4.91
N GLY A 162 -3.82 -8.04 -4.91
CA GLY A 162 -2.62 -7.73 -5.69
C GLY A 162 -2.77 -8.03 -7.18
N LEU A 163 -1.78 -7.62 -7.97
CA LEU A 163 -1.66 -7.98 -9.38
C LEU A 163 -0.65 -9.13 -9.51
N PRO A 164 -0.96 -10.23 -10.22
CA PRO A 164 0.07 -11.22 -10.57
C PRO A 164 1.18 -10.58 -11.40
N GLU A 165 2.41 -11.05 -11.21
CA GLU A 165 3.56 -10.57 -11.98
C GLU A 165 3.38 -10.85 -13.48
N PRO A 166 3.64 -9.86 -14.35
CA PRO A 166 3.72 -10.11 -15.79
C PRO A 166 4.98 -10.91 -16.12
N THR A 167 4.99 -11.56 -17.28
CA THR A 167 6.18 -12.18 -17.85
C THR A 167 6.69 -11.35 -19.03
N LEU A 168 8.00 -11.38 -19.26
CA LEU A 168 8.67 -10.87 -20.46
C LEU A 168 9.54 -12.02 -20.99
N HIS A 169 9.06 -12.73 -22.01
CA HIS A 169 9.75 -13.91 -22.55
C HIS A 169 10.41 -13.64 -23.91
N THR A 170 10.01 -12.55 -24.59
CA THR A 170 10.68 -12.05 -25.79
C THR A 170 11.09 -10.60 -25.55
N PRO A 171 12.34 -10.20 -25.87
CA PRO A 171 13.43 -11.04 -26.38
C PRO A 171 13.92 -12.06 -25.33
N LEU A 172 14.64 -13.09 -25.80
CA LEU A 172 15.30 -14.03 -24.90
C LEU A 172 16.52 -13.37 -24.25
N SER A 173 16.65 -13.53 -22.94
CA SER A 173 17.80 -13.00 -22.19
C SER A 173 19.12 -13.62 -22.69
N GLY A 174 20.15 -12.80 -22.82
CA GLY A 174 21.47 -13.16 -23.34
C GLY A 174 21.57 -13.25 -24.86
N VAL A 175 20.47 -13.10 -25.60
CA VAL A 175 20.48 -13.19 -27.07
C VAL A 175 20.65 -11.80 -27.68
N PRO A 176 21.68 -11.58 -28.53
CA PRO A 176 21.81 -10.30 -29.22
C PRO A 176 20.68 -10.05 -30.22
N GLY A 177 20.22 -8.81 -30.31
CA GLY A 177 19.10 -8.39 -31.15
C GLY A 177 19.37 -7.10 -31.92
N GLY A 178 18.40 -6.70 -32.75
CA GLY A 178 18.43 -5.38 -33.41
C GLY A 178 18.02 -4.26 -32.45
N SER A 179 18.06 -3.01 -32.92
CA SER A 179 17.70 -1.81 -32.13
C SER A 179 16.22 -1.72 -31.77
N ARG A 180 15.35 -2.52 -32.40
CA ARG A 180 13.91 -2.60 -32.10
C ARG A 180 13.44 -4.04 -31.91
N PRO A 181 13.85 -4.73 -30.84
CA PRO A 181 13.41 -6.10 -30.59
C PRO A 181 11.89 -6.13 -30.36
N GLN A 182 11.21 -7.14 -30.90
CA GLN A 182 9.84 -7.42 -30.46
C GLN A 182 9.87 -7.78 -28.98
N THR A 183 9.02 -7.15 -28.19
CA THR A 183 8.79 -7.54 -26.80
C THR A 183 7.45 -8.26 -26.70
N ALA A 184 7.41 -9.34 -25.93
CA ALA A 184 6.20 -10.12 -25.74
C ALA A 184 6.21 -10.87 -24.41
N GLY A 185 5.01 -11.12 -23.90
CA GLY A 185 4.81 -11.58 -22.55
C GLY A 185 3.37 -12.02 -22.26
N THR A 186 3.15 -12.32 -20.98
CA THR A 186 1.81 -12.44 -20.40
C THR A 186 1.64 -11.43 -19.27
N ALA A 187 0.41 -11.01 -19.02
CA ALA A 187 0.04 -10.21 -17.86
C ALA A 187 -1.43 -10.51 -17.51
N TYR A 188 -1.91 -9.97 -16.38
CA TYR A 188 -3.33 -10.08 -16.06
C TYR A 188 -4.18 -9.46 -17.20
N PRO A 189 -5.26 -10.14 -17.67
CA PRO A 189 -6.08 -9.65 -18.77
C PRO A 189 -6.56 -8.21 -18.59
N GLY A 190 -6.36 -7.36 -19.60
CA GLY A 190 -6.72 -5.95 -19.57
C GLY A 190 -5.76 -5.04 -18.78
N ALA A 191 -4.67 -5.56 -18.19
CA ALA A 191 -3.66 -4.72 -17.55
C ALA A 191 -2.87 -3.89 -18.57
N GLN A 192 -2.53 -2.66 -18.21
CA GLN A 192 -1.62 -1.82 -18.98
C GLN A 192 -0.18 -2.30 -18.74
N VAL A 193 0.51 -2.71 -19.80
CA VAL A 193 1.91 -3.11 -19.79
C VAL A 193 2.77 -1.98 -20.32
N SER A 194 3.88 -1.70 -19.64
CA SER A 194 4.93 -0.75 -20.05
C SER A 194 6.28 -1.44 -19.89
N VAL A 195 7.07 -1.49 -20.96
CA VAL A 195 8.43 -2.02 -20.95
C VAL A 195 9.41 -0.85 -20.81
N ARG A 196 10.32 -0.94 -19.85
CA ARG A 196 11.36 0.07 -19.60
C ARG A 196 12.77 -0.50 -19.75
N ASP A 197 13.71 0.39 -20.11
CA ASP A 197 15.13 0.07 -20.22
C ASP A 197 15.87 0.20 -18.87
N GLN A 198 17.22 0.20 -18.88
CA GLN A 198 17.99 0.33 -17.65
C GLN A 198 17.88 1.68 -16.94
N ASP A 199 17.53 2.72 -17.70
CA ASP A 199 17.50 4.12 -17.30
C ASP A 199 16.05 4.61 -17.03
N GLU A 200 15.11 3.66 -16.93
CA GLU A 200 13.66 3.88 -16.77
C GLU A 200 12.98 4.61 -17.94
N ASN A 201 13.60 4.64 -19.12
CA ASN A 201 12.95 5.14 -20.32
C ASN A 201 11.89 4.14 -20.81
N GLU A 202 10.71 4.64 -21.18
CA GLU A 202 9.70 3.78 -21.80
C GLU A 202 10.13 3.34 -23.19
N VAL A 203 10.28 2.03 -23.36
CA VAL A 203 10.62 1.38 -24.62
C VAL A 203 9.36 1.21 -25.47
N CYS A 204 8.34 0.60 -24.89
CA CYS A 204 7.01 0.51 -25.48
C CYS A 204 5.94 0.25 -24.42
N SER A 205 4.69 0.48 -24.77
CA SER A 205 3.53 0.21 -23.92
C SER A 205 2.39 -0.39 -24.74
N THR A 206 1.57 -1.22 -24.09
CA THR A 206 0.43 -1.91 -24.70
C THR A 206 -0.54 -2.39 -23.62
N THR A 207 -1.71 -2.89 -23.99
CA THR A 207 -2.66 -3.52 -23.07
C THR A 207 -2.67 -5.02 -23.29
N ALA A 208 -2.65 -5.81 -22.22
CA ALA A 208 -2.78 -7.25 -22.32
C ALA A 208 -4.18 -7.65 -22.82
N GLY A 209 -4.21 -8.58 -23.77
CA GLY A 209 -5.44 -9.13 -24.33
C GLY A 209 -6.29 -9.88 -23.30
N ALA A 210 -7.49 -10.30 -23.71
CA ALA A 210 -8.39 -11.07 -22.85
C ALA A 210 -7.81 -12.44 -22.44
N ASP A 211 -6.90 -12.99 -23.24
CA ASP A 211 -6.15 -14.22 -22.95
C ASP A 211 -4.87 -13.96 -22.12
N GLY A 212 -4.61 -12.70 -21.76
CA GLY A 212 -3.44 -12.26 -20.99
C GLY A 212 -2.18 -12.08 -21.84
N THR A 213 -2.23 -12.31 -23.15
CA THR A 213 -1.05 -12.12 -24.02
C THR A 213 -0.84 -10.65 -24.35
N TRP A 214 0.42 -10.25 -24.53
CA TRP A 214 0.75 -8.91 -24.99
C TRP A 214 2.02 -8.92 -25.85
N SER A 215 2.11 -7.97 -26.78
CA SER A 215 3.34 -7.69 -27.52
C SER A 215 3.40 -6.22 -27.90
N CYS A 216 4.60 -5.64 -27.91
CA CYS A 216 4.85 -4.31 -28.47
C CYS A 216 6.21 -4.23 -29.15
N LEU A 217 6.40 -3.16 -29.93
CA LEU A 217 7.67 -2.81 -30.56
C LEU A 217 8.14 -1.48 -29.98
N PRO A 218 9.46 -1.30 -29.79
CA PRO A 218 10.03 -0.01 -29.43
C PRO A 218 9.64 1.08 -30.41
N SER A 219 9.23 2.24 -29.89
CA SER A 219 8.88 3.41 -30.71
C SER A 219 10.13 4.10 -31.28
N VAL A 220 11.25 4.00 -30.55
CA VAL A 220 12.58 4.54 -30.87
C VAL A 220 13.61 3.41 -30.82
N ASP A 221 14.69 3.57 -31.58
CA ASP A 221 15.83 2.67 -31.55
C ASP A 221 16.49 2.66 -30.17
N LEU A 222 16.67 1.47 -29.61
CA LEU A 222 17.48 1.26 -28.42
C LEU A 222 18.95 1.53 -28.73
N PRO A 223 19.73 2.07 -27.77
CA PRO A 223 21.15 2.30 -27.96
C PRO A 223 21.90 0.98 -28.18
N ALA A 224 22.93 1.02 -29.02
CA ALA A 224 23.80 -0.13 -29.25
C ALA A 224 24.53 -0.51 -27.96
N GLY A 225 24.74 -1.82 -27.75
CA GLY A 225 25.37 -2.38 -26.57
C GLY A 225 24.39 -3.07 -25.61
N PRO A 226 24.82 -3.31 -24.36
CA PRO A 226 24.00 -4.00 -23.36
C PRO A 226 22.77 -3.18 -22.97
N VAL A 227 21.59 -3.79 -23.00
CA VAL A 227 20.32 -3.18 -22.57
C VAL A 227 19.59 -4.14 -21.63
N ARG A 228 19.04 -3.62 -20.53
CA ARG A 228 18.12 -4.34 -19.64
C ARG A 228 16.69 -3.95 -20.00
N LEU A 229 15.79 -4.91 -20.11
CA LEU A 229 14.36 -4.67 -20.27
C LEU A 229 13.58 -5.25 -19.10
N GLN A 230 12.57 -4.53 -18.62
CA GLN A 230 11.63 -5.01 -17.62
C GLN A 230 10.22 -4.58 -18.01
N ALA A 231 9.25 -5.51 -17.92
CA ALA A 231 7.85 -5.19 -18.13
C ALA A 231 7.17 -4.90 -16.78
N THR A 232 6.39 -3.82 -16.72
CA THR A 232 5.55 -3.49 -15.57
C THR A 232 4.09 -3.51 -16.01
N ALA A 233 3.26 -4.27 -15.31
CA ALA A 233 1.82 -4.30 -15.50
C ALA A 233 1.13 -3.42 -14.44
N THR A 234 0.10 -2.69 -14.84
CA THR A 234 -0.72 -1.85 -13.96
C THR A 234 -2.20 -2.13 -14.21
N LEU A 235 -2.97 -2.32 -13.14
CA LEU A 235 -4.42 -2.46 -13.22
C LEU A 235 -5.05 -1.94 -11.92
N ASN A 236 -6.09 -1.10 -12.03
CA ASN A 236 -6.83 -0.57 -10.87
C ASN A 236 -5.93 0.01 -9.74
N GLY A 237 -4.83 0.66 -10.11
CA GLY A 237 -3.90 1.31 -9.16
C GLY A 237 -2.91 0.38 -8.46
N VAL A 238 -2.91 -0.94 -8.74
CA VAL A 238 -1.85 -1.86 -8.32
C VAL A 238 -0.91 -2.17 -9.48
N THR A 239 0.36 -2.39 -9.16
CA THR A 239 1.43 -2.68 -10.13
C THR A 239 2.18 -3.95 -9.76
N ALA A 240 2.72 -4.61 -10.78
CA ALA A 240 3.65 -5.72 -10.63
C ALA A 240 4.67 -5.69 -11.78
N ALA A 241 5.90 -6.10 -11.49
CA ALA A 241 7.00 -6.11 -12.46
C ALA A 241 7.39 -7.54 -12.82
N SER A 242 7.84 -7.75 -14.05
CA SER A 242 8.43 -9.00 -14.48
C SER A 242 9.86 -9.15 -13.96
N GLU A 243 10.40 -10.35 -14.13
CA GLU A 243 11.85 -10.55 -14.19
C GLU A 243 12.50 -9.67 -15.26
N GLN A 244 13.78 -9.38 -15.05
CA GLN A 244 14.57 -8.58 -15.98
C GLN A 244 15.16 -9.45 -17.09
N VAL A 245 15.14 -8.92 -18.31
CA VAL A 245 15.77 -9.53 -19.49
C VAL A 245 16.96 -8.68 -19.90
N HIS A 246 18.10 -9.30 -20.15
CA HIS A 246 19.29 -8.61 -20.63
C HIS A 246 19.54 -8.97 -22.09
N ILE A 247 19.74 -7.98 -22.95
CA ILE A 247 20.06 -8.18 -24.37
C ILE A 247 21.31 -7.38 -24.74
N THR A 248 21.85 -7.67 -25.93
CA THR A 248 22.87 -6.85 -26.57
C THR A 248 22.36 -6.38 -27.92
N VAL A 249 22.16 -5.07 -28.06
CA VAL A 249 21.78 -4.43 -29.31
C VAL A 249 23.02 -4.29 -30.19
N ARG A 250 22.93 -4.76 -31.44
CA ARG A 250 24.01 -4.64 -32.43
C ARG A 250 23.87 -3.39 -33.29
#